data_AF-A0A2I0SDB0-F1
#
_entry.id   AF-A0A2I0SDB0-F1
#
_cell.length_a   1.000
_cell.length_b   1.000
_cell.length_c   1.000
_cell.angle_alpha   90.00
_cell.angle_beta   90.00
_cell.angle_gamma   90.00
#
_symmetry.space_group_name_H-M   'P 1'
#
loop_
_entity.id
_entity.type
_entity.pdbx_description
1 polymer ?
#
loop_
_entity_poly.entity_id
_entity_poly.type
_entity_poly.pdbx_seq_one_letter_code
_entity_poly.pdbx_strand_id
1 'polypeptide(L)'
;MPARRFAPERLLLTRREARLKQADVADGVGVTAARVSAWETGRSVPDPEKFPSLARVLDCGLDELFPREGAPDLADLRADAGYSQTATKDLTGTRSAGPVAAAETGQRRLAEEYRAPLAAAYGVSVEQLLRAQERSFGIDVPEPGDGERAGLDDPLPETLAEKITYLLGRLSEDLSDQQVAARGNVRAGVEVLNAHLVYELRTGRVTHASQDVLSALAEALDTTPVIWSQDADVQRILSETMLLSGQIAAIAARGGEQKGLSADLLDFILHEVDKARVETQDGEGPTGRR
;
A
#
# COMPACT_ATOMS: atom_id res chain seq x y z
N MET A 1 13.26 15.77 -0.69
CA MET A 1 13.19 14.71 0.34
C MET A 1 11.97 13.86 0.00
N PRO A 2 12.04 12.53 0.06
CA PRO A 2 13.19 11.73 0.49
C PRO A 2 13.76 10.87 -0.65
N ALA A 3 15.08 10.96 -0.85
CA ALA A 3 15.84 9.84 -1.39
C ALA A 3 15.58 8.62 -0.48
N ARG A 4 15.31 7.46 -1.08
CA ARG A 4 15.00 6.21 -0.37
C ARG A 4 15.90 6.00 0.85
N ARG A 5 15.34 5.47 1.94
CA ARG A 5 16.09 5.23 3.18
C ARG A 5 17.04 4.05 2.98
N PHE A 6 18.32 4.28 3.28
CA PHE A 6 19.36 3.25 3.24
C PHE A 6 19.66 2.73 4.65
N ALA A 7 19.58 1.41 4.83
CA ALA A 7 19.92 0.71 6.06
C ALA A 7 21.09 -0.28 5.81
N PRO A 8 22.30 0.00 6.31
CA PRO A 8 23.48 -0.87 6.16
C PRO A 8 23.22 -2.33 6.56
N GLU A 9 22.55 -2.52 7.70
CA GLU A 9 22.21 -3.81 8.26
C GLU A 9 21.25 -4.60 7.37
N ARG A 10 20.27 -3.92 6.74
CA ARG A 10 19.33 -4.56 5.82
C ARG A 10 20.07 -5.08 4.60
N LEU A 11 20.91 -4.25 3.99
CA LEU A 11 21.74 -4.65 2.85
C LEU A 11 22.61 -5.88 3.18
N LEU A 12 23.26 -5.87 4.35
CA LEU A 12 24.09 -6.97 4.82
C LEU A 12 23.31 -8.27 5.00
N LEU A 13 22.13 -8.20 5.63
CA LEU A 13 21.28 -9.36 5.90
C LEU A 13 20.72 -9.94 4.60
N THR A 14 20.13 -9.11 3.73
CA THR A 14 19.58 -9.53 2.44
C THR A 14 20.64 -10.19 1.56
N ARG A 15 21.87 -9.65 1.51
CA ARG A 15 22.98 -10.30 0.79
C ARG A 15 23.32 -11.68 1.33
N ARG A 16 23.35 -11.83 2.66
CA ARG A 16 23.67 -13.11 3.32
C ARG A 16 22.58 -14.14 3.10
N GLU A 17 21.32 -13.73 3.12
CA GLU A 17 20.16 -14.58 2.80
C GLU A 17 20.20 -15.06 1.35
N ALA A 18 20.56 -14.17 0.41
CA ALA A 18 20.83 -14.51 -0.99
C ALA A 18 22.12 -15.34 -1.19
N ARG A 19 22.90 -15.61 -0.12
CA ARG A 19 24.18 -16.35 -0.13
C ARG A 19 25.23 -15.77 -1.08
N LEU A 20 25.17 -14.47 -1.37
CA LEU A 20 26.10 -13.77 -2.24
C LEU A 20 27.31 -13.26 -1.47
N LYS A 21 28.48 -13.23 -2.11
CA LYS A 21 29.66 -12.53 -1.60
C LYS A 21 29.55 -11.04 -1.91
N GLN A 22 30.30 -10.22 -1.18
CA GLN A 22 30.42 -8.79 -1.47
C GLN A 22 30.96 -8.53 -2.89
N ALA A 23 31.81 -9.42 -3.41
CA ALA A 23 32.32 -9.35 -4.78
C ALA A 23 31.20 -9.58 -5.81
N ASP A 24 30.32 -10.56 -5.59
CA ASP A 24 29.21 -10.84 -6.51
C ASP A 24 28.26 -9.65 -6.61
N VAL A 25 27.95 -9.01 -5.47
CA VAL A 25 27.16 -7.76 -5.44
C VAL A 25 27.88 -6.61 -6.13
N ALA A 26 29.19 -6.51 -5.91
CA ALA A 26 30.00 -5.45 -6.51
C ALA A 26 30.04 -5.57 -8.04
N ASP A 27 30.21 -6.78 -8.57
CA ASP A 27 30.22 -7.06 -10.00
C ASP A 27 28.86 -6.74 -10.63
N GLY A 28 27.76 -7.14 -9.98
CA GLY A 28 26.40 -6.87 -10.44
C GLY A 28 26.02 -5.38 -10.46
N VAL A 29 26.64 -4.55 -9.60
CA VAL A 29 26.36 -3.11 -9.49
C VAL A 29 27.43 -2.25 -10.20
N GLY A 30 28.54 -2.85 -10.64
CA GLY A 30 29.67 -2.15 -11.27
C GLY A 30 30.47 -1.30 -10.29
N VAL A 31 30.72 -1.81 -9.08
CA VAL A 31 31.55 -1.18 -8.04
C VAL A 31 32.61 -2.13 -7.53
N THR A 32 33.42 -1.72 -6.55
CA THR A 32 34.40 -2.60 -5.90
C THR A 32 33.80 -3.26 -4.66
N ALA A 33 34.25 -4.47 -4.32
CA ALA A 33 33.83 -5.16 -3.09
C ALA A 33 34.10 -4.33 -1.82
N ALA A 34 35.15 -3.50 -1.83
CA ALA A 34 35.46 -2.56 -0.75
C ALA A 34 34.36 -1.50 -0.57
N ARG A 35 33.72 -1.01 -1.65
CA ARG A 35 32.56 -0.10 -1.54
C ARG A 35 31.36 -0.80 -0.94
N VAL A 36 31.08 -2.03 -1.36
CA VAL A 36 29.98 -2.84 -0.77
C VAL A 36 30.24 -3.06 0.72
N SER A 37 31.47 -3.39 1.12
CA SER A 37 31.82 -3.49 2.54
C SER A 37 31.65 -2.17 3.30
N ALA A 38 32.01 -1.03 2.70
CA ALA A 38 31.81 0.28 3.30
C ALA A 38 30.31 0.61 3.48
N TRP A 39 29.46 0.21 2.53
CA TRP A 39 28.00 0.34 2.64
C TRP A 39 27.43 -0.52 3.75
N GLU A 40 27.79 -1.81 3.81
CA GLU A 40 27.31 -2.76 4.84
C GLU A 40 27.79 -2.42 6.25
N THR A 41 28.87 -1.64 6.38
CA THR A 41 29.40 -1.19 7.69
C THR A 41 28.98 0.24 8.02
N GLY A 42 28.15 0.87 7.19
CA GLY A 42 27.68 2.25 7.39
C GLY A 42 28.77 3.32 7.24
N ARG A 43 29.95 2.98 6.73
CA ARG A 43 31.03 3.94 6.47
C ARG A 43 30.75 4.84 5.26
N SER A 44 29.87 4.41 4.37
CA SER A 44 29.37 5.21 3.24
C SER A 44 27.96 4.77 2.84
N VAL A 45 27.31 5.58 2.01
CA VAL A 45 25.98 5.30 1.45
C VAL A 45 26.11 5.12 -0.07
N PRO A 46 25.37 4.20 -0.71
CA PRO A 46 25.35 4.09 -2.16
C PRO A 46 24.65 5.31 -2.77
N ASP A 47 25.07 5.72 -3.96
CA ASP A 47 24.34 6.74 -4.72
C ASP A 47 22.93 6.21 -5.06
N PRO A 48 21.86 7.03 -4.99
CA PRO A 48 20.48 6.57 -5.19
C PRO A 48 20.24 5.82 -6.52
N GLU A 49 20.91 6.22 -7.59
CA GLU A 49 20.87 5.56 -8.91
C GLU A 49 21.35 4.10 -8.89
N LYS A 50 22.06 3.67 -7.83
CA LYS A 50 22.54 2.30 -7.65
C LYS A 50 21.55 1.41 -6.92
N PHE A 51 20.53 1.97 -6.26
CA PHE A 51 19.53 1.21 -5.53
C PHE A 51 18.77 0.20 -6.40
N PRO A 52 18.32 0.53 -7.63
CA PRO A 52 17.67 -0.45 -8.52
C PRO A 52 18.57 -1.61 -8.90
N SER A 53 19.87 -1.35 -9.07
CA SER A 53 20.84 -2.41 -9.38
C SER A 53 21.12 -3.30 -8.17
N LEU A 54 21.22 -2.71 -6.97
CA LEU A 54 21.36 -3.47 -5.72
C LEU A 54 20.14 -4.37 -5.48
N ALA A 55 18.93 -3.83 -5.62
CA ALA A 55 17.67 -4.56 -5.48
C ALA A 55 17.61 -5.75 -6.45
N ARG A 56 17.95 -5.53 -7.73
CA ARG A 56 17.98 -6.59 -8.76
C ARG A 56 18.99 -7.69 -8.46
N VAL A 57 20.20 -7.34 -8.03
CA VAL A 57 21.26 -8.32 -7.72
C VAL A 57 20.92 -9.16 -6.50
N LEU A 58 20.18 -8.58 -5.55
CA LEU A 58 19.74 -9.21 -4.32
C LEU A 58 18.37 -9.90 -4.45
N ASP A 59 17.76 -9.87 -5.65
CA ASP A 59 16.43 -10.40 -5.94
C ASP A 59 15.36 -9.94 -4.94
N CYS A 60 15.39 -8.64 -4.61
CA CYS A 60 14.52 -8.02 -3.61
C CYS A 60 13.82 -6.79 -4.21
N GLY A 61 12.62 -6.49 -3.75
CA GLY A 61 11.88 -5.31 -4.20
C GLY A 61 12.62 -4.02 -3.85
N LEU A 62 12.62 -3.03 -4.75
CA LEU A 62 13.29 -1.75 -4.51
C LEU A 62 12.74 -1.02 -3.27
N ASP A 63 11.42 -1.04 -3.07
CA ASP A 63 10.75 -0.46 -1.90
C ASP A 63 10.94 -1.27 -0.61
N GLU A 64 11.21 -2.57 -0.72
CA GLU A 64 11.49 -3.45 0.41
C GLU A 64 12.89 -3.18 0.97
N LEU A 65 13.88 -3.16 0.08
CA LEU A 65 15.27 -2.95 0.45
C LEU A 65 15.55 -1.47 0.80
N PHE A 66 14.91 -0.54 0.09
CA PHE A 66 15.10 0.90 0.26
C PHE A 66 13.73 1.61 0.35
N PRO A 67 13.06 1.55 1.51
CA PRO A 67 11.74 2.14 1.67
C PRO A 67 11.78 3.65 1.51
N ARG A 68 10.71 4.20 0.94
CA ARG A 68 10.48 5.63 0.74
C ARG A 68 9.29 6.07 1.58
N GLU A 69 9.35 7.29 2.10
CA GLU A 69 8.19 7.96 2.70
C GLU A 69 7.66 8.99 1.71
N GLY A 70 6.36 8.94 1.42
CA GLY A 70 5.73 9.83 0.45
C GLY A 70 6.06 9.50 -1.00
N ALA A 71 5.46 10.27 -1.90
CA ALA A 71 5.56 10.07 -3.34
C ALA A 71 6.88 10.67 -3.92
N PRO A 72 7.42 10.09 -5.00
CA PRO A 72 8.72 10.47 -5.54
C PRO A 72 8.73 11.84 -6.20
N ASP A 73 9.84 12.58 -6.09
CA ASP A 73 10.12 13.78 -6.89
C ASP A 73 10.84 13.44 -8.21
N LEU A 74 11.23 14.44 -9.01
CA LEU A 74 11.92 14.19 -10.29
C LEU A 74 13.28 13.47 -10.13
N ALA A 75 14.04 13.81 -9.10
CA ALA A 75 15.35 13.20 -8.86
C ALA A 75 15.18 11.74 -8.42
N ASP A 76 14.12 11.48 -7.66
CA ASP A 76 13.71 10.16 -7.23
C ASP A 76 13.30 9.27 -8.41
N LEU A 77 12.43 9.75 -9.30
CA LEU A 77 12.04 9.00 -10.49
C LEU A 77 13.25 8.63 -11.36
N ARG A 78 14.18 9.58 -11.52
CA ARG A 78 15.43 9.35 -12.24
C ARG A 78 16.28 8.26 -11.57
N ALA A 79 16.46 8.35 -10.25
CA ALA A 79 17.26 7.41 -9.48
C ALA A 79 16.63 6.01 -9.46
N ASP A 80 15.31 5.91 -9.34
CA ASP A 80 14.56 4.64 -9.34
C ASP A 80 14.61 3.95 -10.70
N ALA A 81 14.72 4.72 -11.78
CA ALA A 81 15.01 4.21 -13.12
C ALA A 81 16.50 3.86 -13.33
N GLY A 82 17.36 4.13 -12.35
CA GLY A 82 18.79 3.79 -12.38
C GLY A 82 19.65 4.76 -13.19
N TYR A 83 19.14 5.96 -13.51
CA TYR A 83 19.88 6.96 -14.27
C TYR A 83 20.65 7.91 -13.37
N SER A 84 21.88 8.21 -13.76
CA SER A 84 22.62 9.32 -13.18
C SER A 84 22.13 10.66 -13.70
N GLN A 85 22.37 11.73 -12.94
CA GLN A 85 22.00 13.07 -13.39
C GLN A 85 22.69 13.42 -14.71
N THR A 86 23.92 12.97 -14.91
CA THR A 86 24.67 13.20 -16.15
C THR A 86 24.11 12.43 -17.35
N ALA A 87 23.49 11.26 -17.14
CA ALA A 87 22.86 10.48 -18.21
C ALA A 87 21.65 11.18 -18.84
N THR A 88 21.02 12.13 -18.13
CA THR A 88 19.86 12.89 -18.63
C THR A 88 20.14 13.69 -19.90
N LYS A 89 21.41 14.07 -20.15
CA LYS A 89 21.81 14.76 -21.37
C LYS A 89 21.52 13.92 -22.62
N ASP A 90 21.74 12.61 -22.51
CA ASP A 90 21.59 11.66 -23.61
C ASP A 90 20.10 11.33 -23.81
N LEU A 91 19.33 11.28 -22.71
CA LEU A 91 17.87 11.09 -22.74
C LEU A 91 17.13 12.28 -23.37
N THR A 92 17.63 13.51 -23.13
CA THR A 92 16.99 14.75 -23.59
C THR A 92 17.60 15.30 -24.88
N GLY A 93 18.68 14.69 -25.39
CA GLY A 93 19.42 15.19 -26.55
C GLY A 93 20.09 16.54 -26.31
N THR A 94 20.31 16.92 -25.05
CA THR A 94 20.88 18.22 -24.68
C THR A 94 22.40 18.12 -24.49
N ARG A 95 23.08 19.27 -24.57
CA ARG A 95 24.54 19.34 -24.35
C ARG A 95 24.95 19.17 -22.88
N SER A 96 24.02 19.30 -21.93
CA SER A 96 24.30 19.21 -20.51
C SER A 96 23.07 18.75 -19.73
N ALA A 97 23.30 18.15 -18.56
CA ALA A 97 22.23 17.79 -17.61
C ALA A 97 21.55 18.99 -16.92
N GLY A 98 22.00 20.22 -17.22
CA GLY A 98 21.58 21.44 -16.54
C GLY A 98 20.06 21.69 -16.52
N PRO A 99 19.33 21.50 -17.63
CA PRO A 99 17.88 21.68 -17.64
C PRO A 99 17.13 20.74 -16.69
N VAL A 100 17.54 19.47 -16.63
CA VAL A 100 16.91 18.48 -15.74
C VAL A 100 17.32 18.72 -14.30
N ALA A 101 18.61 19.01 -14.04
CA ALA A 101 19.09 19.36 -12.71
C ALA A 101 18.39 20.61 -12.12
N ALA A 102 18.13 21.63 -12.96
CA ALA A 102 17.39 22.82 -12.55
C ALA A 102 15.91 22.51 -12.23
N ALA A 103 15.31 21.50 -12.88
CA ALA A 103 13.97 21.04 -12.57
C ALA A 103 13.90 20.22 -11.29
N GLU A 104 14.86 19.30 -11.08
CA GLU A 104 14.99 18.50 -9.87
C GLU A 104 15.14 19.36 -8.61
N THR A 105 15.81 20.52 -8.75
CA THR A 105 16.04 21.46 -7.65
C THR A 105 14.96 22.55 -7.52
N GLY A 106 13.90 22.48 -8.32
CA GLY A 106 12.79 23.45 -8.29
C GLY A 106 13.15 24.85 -8.80
N GLN A 107 14.28 25.02 -9.50
CA GLN A 107 14.72 26.32 -10.03
C GLN A 107 14.07 26.65 -11.37
N ARG A 108 13.84 25.65 -12.23
CA ARG A 108 13.25 25.84 -13.57
C ARG A 108 12.49 24.60 -14.01
N ARG A 109 11.26 24.77 -14.50
CA ARG A 109 10.43 23.66 -15.00
C ARG A 109 11.00 23.04 -16.28
N LEU A 110 10.71 21.75 -16.50
CA LEU A 110 11.07 21.03 -17.71
C LEU A 110 10.34 21.61 -18.93
N ALA A 111 11.10 21.83 -20.00
CA ALA A 111 10.55 22.14 -21.31
C ALA A 111 9.70 20.97 -21.82
N GLU A 112 8.66 21.27 -22.60
CA GLU A 112 7.70 20.27 -23.09
C GLU A 112 8.36 19.15 -23.90
N GLU A 113 9.36 19.51 -24.70
CA GLU A 113 10.18 18.58 -25.49
C GLU A 113 10.92 17.53 -24.65
N TYR A 114 11.24 17.79 -23.39
CA TYR A 114 11.94 16.84 -22.51
C TYR A 114 10.99 15.89 -21.78
N ARG A 115 9.70 16.22 -21.67
CA ARG A 115 8.75 15.49 -20.81
C ARG A 115 8.53 14.07 -21.30
N ALA A 116 8.24 13.90 -22.59
CA ALA A 116 7.96 12.58 -23.16
C ALA A 116 9.20 11.66 -23.17
N PRO A 117 10.40 12.10 -23.60
CA PRO A 117 11.61 11.29 -23.51
C PRO A 117 11.96 10.87 -22.08
N LEU A 118 11.86 11.79 -21.11
CA LEU A 118 12.16 11.50 -19.72
C LEU A 118 11.12 10.55 -19.10
N ALA A 119 9.82 10.76 -19.37
CA ALA A 119 8.76 9.90 -18.87
C ALA A 119 8.94 8.46 -19.37
N ALA A 120 9.22 8.30 -20.67
CA ALA A 120 9.50 6.99 -21.27
C ALA A 120 10.75 6.34 -20.68
N ALA A 121 11.84 7.09 -20.49
CA ALA A 121 13.06 6.56 -19.88
C ALA A 121 12.84 6.15 -18.41
N TYR A 122 12.07 6.93 -17.66
CA TYR A 122 11.81 6.64 -16.24
C TYR A 122 10.72 5.59 -16.03
N GLY A 123 10.05 5.12 -17.09
CA GLY A 123 9.00 4.12 -17.01
C GLY A 123 7.69 4.66 -16.39
N VAL A 124 7.43 5.96 -16.48
CA VAL A 124 6.24 6.62 -15.92
C VAL A 124 5.45 7.35 -17.00
N SER A 125 4.21 7.73 -16.70
CA SER A 125 3.43 8.62 -17.58
C SER A 125 3.94 10.06 -17.51
N VAL A 126 3.68 10.85 -18.56
CA VAL A 126 3.99 12.29 -18.55
C VAL A 126 3.28 13.01 -17.40
N GLU A 127 2.09 12.54 -17.03
CA GLU A 127 1.31 13.09 -15.93
C GLU A 127 1.99 12.85 -14.57
N GLN A 128 2.46 11.62 -14.32
CA GLN A 128 3.23 11.27 -13.11
C GLN A 128 4.53 12.06 -13.04
N LEU A 129 5.23 12.23 -14.17
CA LEU A 129 6.45 13.05 -14.24
C LEU A 129 6.16 14.52 -13.89
N LEU A 130 5.05 15.08 -14.34
CA LEU A 130 4.65 16.45 -14.00
C LEU A 130 4.27 16.60 -12.53
N ARG A 131 3.59 15.62 -11.93
CA ARG A 131 3.34 15.60 -10.48
C ARG A 131 4.63 15.56 -9.67
N ALA A 132 5.55 14.67 -10.04
CA ALA A 132 6.87 14.60 -9.44
C ALA A 132 7.65 15.93 -9.60
N GLN A 133 7.47 16.63 -10.72
CA GLN A 133 7.98 17.99 -10.89
C GLN A 133 7.36 18.96 -9.88
N GLU A 134 6.05 18.97 -9.68
CA GLU A 134 5.43 19.85 -8.67
C GLU A 134 6.02 19.59 -7.27
N ARG A 135 6.30 18.33 -6.91
CA ARG A 135 6.97 17.98 -5.65
C ARG A 135 8.40 18.53 -5.56
N SER A 136 9.17 18.52 -6.66
CA SER A 136 10.48 19.19 -6.71
C SER A 136 10.39 20.71 -6.46
N PHE A 137 9.24 21.33 -6.70
CA PHE A 137 8.95 22.74 -6.40
C PHE A 137 8.34 22.94 -5.00
N GLY A 138 8.22 21.89 -4.19
CA GLY A 138 7.64 21.92 -2.85
C GLY A 138 6.11 21.97 -2.83
N ILE A 139 5.45 21.68 -3.95
CA ILE A 139 4.01 21.56 -4.04
C ILE A 139 3.67 20.08 -3.88
N ASP A 140 3.04 19.72 -2.77
CA ASP A 140 2.60 18.35 -2.55
C ASP A 140 1.41 18.04 -3.47
N VAL A 141 1.64 17.12 -4.41
CA VAL A 141 0.63 16.65 -5.35
C VAL A 141 0.54 15.14 -5.18
N PRO A 142 -0.59 14.56 -4.74
CA PRO A 142 -0.75 13.10 -4.65
C PRO A 142 -0.69 12.43 -6.03
N GLU A 143 -0.17 11.20 -6.13
CA GLU A 143 -0.28 10.41 -7.36
C GLU A 143 -1.74 9.97 -7.58
N PRO A 144 -2.24 9.89 -8.83
CA PRO A 144 -3.54 9.33 -9.11
C PRO A 144 -3.45 7.83 -8.81
N GLY A 145 -4.26 7.36 -7.86
CA GLY A 145 -4.14 6.02 -7.29
C GLY A 145 -3.66 5.98 -5.85
N ASP A 146 -3.12 7.07 -5.29
CA ASP A 146 -2.95 7.20 -3.83
C ASP A 146 -4.32 7.30 -3.11
N GLY A 147 -5.37 7.66 -3.85
CA GLY A 147 -6.78 7.57 -3.42
C GLY A 147 -7.58 6.37 -3.94
N GLU A 148 -7.00 5.50 -4.79
CA GLU A 148 -7.73 4.32 -5.35
C GLU A 148 -7.04 2.98 -5.05
N ARG A 149 -5.78 2.98 -4.61
CA ARG A 149 -5.20 1.87 -3.87
C ARG A 149 -5.60 2.08 -2.41
N ALA A 150 -6.80 1.61 -2.04
CA ALA A 150 -7.33 1.61 -0.67
C ALA A 150 -6.20 1.62 0.37
N GLY A 151 -5.88 2.83 0.82
CA GLY A 151 -4.74 3.08 1.66
C GLY A 151 -5.04 2.57 3.06
N LEU A 152 -3.99 2.22 3.80
CA LEU A 152 -4.04 1.90 5.23
C LEU A 152 -4.49 3.10 6.10
N ASP A 153 -4.90 4.21 5.48
CA ASP A 153 -5.44 5.44 6.09
C ASP A 153 -6.82 5.84 5.51
N ASP A 154 -7.46 5.02 4.66
CA ASP A 154 -8.86 5.24 4.32
C ASP A 154 -9.69 5.05 5.60
N PRO A 155 -10.55 6.00 6.02
CA PRO A 155 -11.40 5.79 7.19
C PRO A 155 -12.16 4.48 6.96
N LEU A 156 -12.03 3.55 7.91
CA LEU A 156 -12.73 2.27 7.87
C LEU A 156 -14.20 2.57 7.59
N PRO A 157 -14.83 1.87 6.63
CA PRO A 157 -16.16 2.24 6.18
C PRO A 157 -17.14 2.19 7.36
N GLU A 158 -17.55 3.36 7.85
CA GLU A 158 -18.39 3.49 9.05
C GLU A 158 -19.86 3.39 8.66
N THR A 159 -20.21 3.95 7.50
CA THR A 159 -21.56 3.99 6.98
C THR A 159 -21.88 2.77 6.12
N LEU A 160 -23.17 2.42 6.03
CA LEU A 160 -23.61 1.34 5.12
C LEU A 160 -23.20 1.61 3.66
N ALA A 161 -23.27 2.87 3.21
CA ALA A 161 -22.89 3.26 1.87
C ALA A 161 -21.41 2.97 1.58
N GLU A 162 -20.53 3.35 2.50
CA GLU A 162 -19.09 3.10 2.40
C GLU A 162 -18.81 1.60 2.43
N LYS A 163 -19.47 0.83 3.31
CA LYS A 163 -19.31 -0.63 3.39
C LYS A 163 -19.71 -1.31 2.09
N ILE A 164 -20.85 -0.93 1.50
CA ILE A 164 -21.33 -1.48 0.23
C ILE A 164 -20.33 -1.15 -0.89
N THR A 165 -19.88 0.11 -0.96
CA THR A 165 -18.91 0.56 -1.97
C THR A 165 -17.57 -0.17 -1.84
N TYR A 166 -17.07 -0.28 -0.61
CA TYR A 166 -15.81 -0.94 -0.26
C TYR A 166 -15.82 -2.44 -0.61
N LEU A 167 -16.93 -3.12 -0.36
CA LEU A 167 -17.08 -4.55 -0.65
C LEU A 167 -17.25 -4.80 -2.14
N LEU A 168 -18.05 -3.99 -2.84
CA LEU A 168 -18.23 -4.09 -4.28
C LEU A 168 -16.90 -3.88 -5.02
N GLY A 169 -16.08 -2.90 -4.59
CA GLY A 169 -14.76 -2.65 -5.20
C GLY A 169 -13.73 -3.77 -5.01
N ARG A 170 -13.99 -4.75 -4.12
CA ARG A 170 -13.12 -5.92 -3.91
C ARG A 170 -13.55 -7.16 -4.69
N LEU A 171 -14.76 -7.17 -5.23
CA LEU A 171 -15.23 -8.29 -6.02
C LEU A 171 -14.52 -8.29 -7.38
N SER A 172 -14.23 -9.47 -7.91
CA SER A 172 -13.64 -9.62 -9.24
C SER A 172 -14.64 -9.35 -10.38
N GLU A 173 -15.91 -9.11 -10.05
CA GLU A 173 -17.02 -8.90 -10.98
C GLU A 173 -17.80 -7.64 -10.61
N ASP A 174 -18.13 -6.80 -11.61
CA ASP A 174 -18.99 -5.63 -11.44
C ASP A 174 -20.45 -6.06 -11.29
N LEU A 175 -20.93 -6.15 -10.04
CA LEU A 175 -22.33 -6.46 -9.75
C LEU A 175 -23.19 -5.21 -9.83
N SER A 176 -24.23 -5.25 -10.67
CA SER A 176 -25.29 -4.24 -10.68
C SER A 176 -26.20 -4.33 -9.44
N ASP A 177 -26.87 -3.23 -9.10
CA ASP A 177 -27.82 -3.16 -7.97
C ASP A 177 -28.92 -4.25 -8.06
N GLN A 178 -29.34 -4.62 -9.28
CA GLN A 178 -30.30 -5.70 -9.52
C GLN A 178 -29.71 -7.08 -9.22
N GLN A 179 -28.45 -7.32 -9.57
CA GLN A 179 -27.77 -8.58 -9.31
C GLN A 179 -27.49 -8.77 -7.82
N VAL A 180 -27.12 -7.71 -7.11
CA VAL A 180 -26.93 -7.73 -5.64
C VAL A 180 -28.26 -8.10 -4.96
N ALA A 181 -29.36 -7.43 -5.32
CA ALA A 181 -30.67 -7.72 -4.75
C ALA A 181 -31.13 -9.16 -5.01
N ALA A 182 -30.99 -9.63 -6.26
CA ALA A 182 -31.37 -11.00 -6.63
C ALA A 182 -30.55 -12.04 -5.87
N ARG A 183 -29.22 -11.85 -5.77
CA ARG A 183 -28.32 -12.78 -5.06
C ARG A 183 -28.62 -12.83 -3.57
N GLY A 184 -28.84 -11.68 -2.93
CA GLY A 184 -29.17 -11.60 -1.51
C GLY A 184 -30.50 -12.26 -1.17
N ASN A 185 -31.56 -11.98 -1.94
CA ASN A 185 -32.87 -12.59 -1.69
C ASN A 185 -32.87 -14.10 -1.91
N VAL A 186 -32.18 -14.59 -2.95
CA VAL A 186 -32.10 -16.03 -3.23
C VAL A 186 -31.38 -16.78 -2.11
N ARG A 187 -30.30 -16.21 -1.57
CA ARG A 187 -29.49 -16.85 -0.52
C ARG A 187 -30.08 -16.70 0.88
N ALA A 188 -30.68 -15.54 1.19
CA ALA A 188 -31.39 -15.32 2.45
C ALA A 188 -32.74 -16.04 2.51
N GLY A 189 -33.31 -16.43 1.36
CA GLY A 189 -34.62 -17.09 1.28
C GLY A 189 -35.81 -16.17 1.57
N VAL A 190 -35.59 -14.85 1.60
CA VAL A 190 -36.61 -13.83 1.88
C VAL A 190 -36.45 -12.69 0.87
N GLU A 191 -37.57 -12.15 0.36
CA GLU A 191 -37.58 -11.08 -0.64
C GLU A 191 -37.56 -9.70 0.05
N VAL A 192 -36.38 -9.29 0.54
CA VAL A 192 -36.19 -8.04 1.30
C VAL A 192 -35.38 -6.97 0.57
N LEU A 193 -34.63 -7.34 -0.47
CA LEU A 193 -33.87 -6.43 -1.32
C LEU A 193 -34.56 -6.18 -2.66
N ASN A 194 -34.45 -4.95 -3.16
CA ASN A 194 -34.73 -4.64 -4.56
C ASN A 194 -33.65 -3.68 -5.08
N ALA A 195 -33.52 -3.55 -6.40
CA ALA A 195 -32.47 -2.74 -7.03
C ALA A 195 -32.50 -1.27 -6.58
N HIS A 196 -33.68 -0.71 -6.32
CA HIS A 196 -33.82 0.66 -5.86
C HIS A 196 -33.32 0.83 -4.42
N LEU A 197 -33.66 -0.09 -3.53
CA LEU A 197 -33.20 -0.08 -2.14
C LEU A 197 -31.67 -0.26 -2.04
N VAL A 198 -31.09 -1.15 -2.85
CA VAL A 198 -29.63 -1.32 -2.93
C VAL A 198 -28.97 -0.03 -3.41
N TYR A 199 -29.54 0.63 -4.43
CA TYR A 199 -29.09 1.93 -4.91
C TYR A 199 -29.15 3.01 -3.83
N GLU A 200 -30.24 3.11 -3.07
CA GLU A 200 -30.39 4.10 -2.00
C GLU A 200 -29.43 3.85 -0.84
N LEU A 201 -29.18 2.59 -0.48
CA LEU A 201 -28.23 2.21 0.55
C LEU A 201 -26.78 2.50 0.12
N ARG A 202 -26.38 2.15 -1.11
CA ARG A 202 -25.01 2.42 -1.59
C ARG A 202 -24.71 3.89 -1.79
N THR A 203 -25.73 4.70 -2.10
CA THR A 203 -25.59 6.15 -2.30
C THR A 203 -25.77 6.94 -1.01
N GLY A 204 -26.03 6.28 0.13
CA GLY A 204 -26.21 6.91 1.42
C GLY A 204 -27.52 7.69 1.57
N ARG A 205 -28.47 7.54 0.64
CA ARG A 205 -29.83 8.12 0.78
C ARG A 205 -30.61 7.45 1.89
N VAL A 206 -30.38 6.15 2.09
CA VAL A 206 -30.84 5.40 3.25
C VAL A 206 -29.61 5.01 4.07
N THR A 207 -29.60 5.41 5.34
CA THR A 207 -28.46 5.19 6.26
C THR A 207 -28.71 4.06 7.27
N HIS A 208 -29.94 3.56 7.35
CA HIS A 208 -30.37 2.52 8.28
C HIS A 208 -31.19 1.46 7.56
N ALA A 209 -31.00 0.19 7.91
CA ALA A 209 -31.75 -0.92 7.33
C ALA A 209 -32.15 -1.93 8.42
N SER A 210 -33.18 -2.74 8.15
CA SER A 210 -33.57 -3.82 9.07
C SER A 210 -32.52 -4.94 9.09
N GLN A 211 -32.52 -5.75 10.15
CA GLN A 211 -31.60 -6.90 10.26
C GLN A 211 -31.76 -7.87 9.08
N ASP A 212 -32.98 -8.11 8.62
CA ASP A 212 -33.23 -8.98 7.46
C ASP A 212 -32.57 -8.43 6.18
N VAL A 213 -32.60 -7.11 5.97
CA VAL A 213 -31.94 -6.45 4.83
C VAL A 213 -30.41 -6.54 4.94
N LEU A 214 -29.86 -6.34 6.14
CA LEU A 214 -28.41 -6.46 6.39
C LEU A 214 -27.91 -7.90 6.21
N SER A 215 -28.68 -8.89 6.68
CA SER A 215 -28.40 -10.30 6.46
C SER A 215 -28.44 -10.66 4.98
N ALA A 216 -29.43 -10.18 4.23
CA ALA A 216 -29.50 -10.40 2.79
C ALA A 216 -28.35 -9.75 2.02
N LEU A 217 -27.87 -8.57 2.46
CA LEU A 217 -26.67 -7.93 1.90
C LEU A 217 -25.39 -8.73 2.20
N ALA A 218 -25.26 -9.26 3.41
CA ALA A 218 -24.14 -10.14 3.78
C ALA A 218 -24.07 -11.36 2.86
N GLU A 219 -25.20 -12.03 2.65
CA GLU A 219 -25.31 -13.18 1.75
C GLU A 219 -25.05 -12.79 0.27
N ALA A 220 -25.50 -11.60 -0.15
CA ALA A 220 -25.27 -11.09 -1.50
C ALA A 220 -23.78 -10.86 -1.79
N LEU A 221 -23.04 -10.36 -0.80
CA LEU A 221 -21.65 -9.94 -0.93
C LEU A 221 -20.64 -10.94 -0.35
N ASP A 222 -21.12 -12.14 0.02
CA ASP A 222 -20.30 -13.23 0.56
C ASP A 222 -19.56 -12.85 1.86
N THR A 223 -20.24 -12.10 2.73
CA THR A 223 -19.70 -11.61 4.00
C THR A 223 -20.46 -12.17 5.20
N THR A 224 -19.92 -11.95 6.39
CA THR A 224 -20.64 -12.25 7.64
C THR A 224 -21.60 -11.12 8.02
N PRO A 225 -22.75 -11.39 8.68
CA PRO A 225 -23.67 -10.35 9.14
C PRO A 225 -23.05 -9.34 10.11
N VAL A 226 -21.99 -9.73 10.82
CA VAL A 226 -21.30 -8.92 11.82
C VAL A 226 -20.73 -7.63 11.21
N ILE A 227 -20.19 -7.67 9.99
CA ILE A 227 -19.63 -6.48 9.29
C ILE A 227 -20.69 -5.38 9.04
N TRP A 228 -21.96 -5.78 8.95
CA TRP A 228 -23.11 -4.91 8.68
C TRP A 228 -23.73 -4.31 9.94
N SER A 229 -23.25 -4.72 11.12
CA SER A 229 -23.74 -4.18 12.39
C SER A 229 -23.62 -2.65 12.42
N GLN A 230 -24.60 -1.98 13.01
CA GLN A 230 -24.56 -0.54 13.28
C GLN A 230 -24.27 -0.23 14.75
N ASP A 231 -23.95 -1.26 15.55
CA ASP A 231 -23.56 -1.12 16.94
C ASP A 231 -22.14 -0.55 17.05
N ALA A 232 -21.99 0.56 17.80
CA ALA A 232 -20.73 1.29 17.92
C ALA A 232 -19.60 0.47 18.55
N ASP A 233 -19.90 -0.46 19.46
CA ASP A 233 -18.90 -1.30 20.11
C ASP A 233 -18.46 -2.43 19.17
N VAL A 234 -19.41 -3.03 18.43
CA VAL A 234 -19.10 -4.03 17.40
C VAL A 234 -18.29 -3.40 16.26
N GLN A 235 -18.62 -2.16 15.86
CA GLN A 235 -17.88 -1.43 14.85
C GLN A 235 -16.45 -1.12 15.27
N ARG A 236 -16.21 -0.78 16.54
CA ARG A 236 -14.87 -0.56 17.10
C ARG A 236 -14.02 -1.84 17.04
N ILE A 237 -14.59 -2.97 17.45
CA ILE A 237 -13.87 -4.26 17.42
C ILE A 237 -13.55 -4.68 15.98
N LEU A 238 -14.50 -4.51 15.07
CA LEU A 238 -14.29 -4.83 13.66
C LEU A 238 -13.26 -3.91 13.00
N SER A 239 -13.28 -2.62 13.30
CA SER A 239 -12.34 -1.65 12.75
C SER A 239 -10.92 -1.97 13.23
N GLU A 240 -10.74 -2.25 14.52
CA GLU A 240 -9.47 -2.71 15.10
C GLU A 240 -9.00 -4.04 14.47
N THR A 241 -9.89 -5.01 14.30
CA THR A 241 -9.57 -6.32 13.67
C THR A 241 -9.22 -6.16 12.19
N MET A 242 -9.90 -5.27 11.47
CA MET A 242 -9.64 -4.99 10.06
C MET A 242 -8.31 -4.27 9.85
N LEU A 243 -7.97 -3.31 10.72
CA LEU A 243 -6.64 -2.68 10.76
C LEU A 243 -5.53 -3.72 10.94
N LEU A 244 -5.70 -4.63 11.90
CA LEU A 244 -4.77 -5.74 12.14
C LEU A 244 -4.69 -6.68 10.93
N SER A 245 -5.83 -7.06 10.33
CA SER A 245 -5.86 -7.94 9.16
C SER A 245 -5.30 -7.30 7.89
N GLY A 246 -5.48 -5.98 7.72
CA GLY A 246 -4.92 -5.19 6.63
C GLY A 246 -3.41 -5.07 6.75
N GLN A 247 -2.88 -4.93 7.97
CA GLN A 247 -1.45 -5.01 8.25
C GLN A 247 -0.88 -6.40 7.93
N ILE A 248 -1.58 -7.48 8.28
CA ILE A 248 -1.18 -8.87 7.98
C ILE A 248 -1.24 -9.15 6.47
N ALA A 249 -2.27 -8.69 5.77
CA ALA A 249 -2.37 -8.81 4.31
C ALA A 249 -1.31 -7.95 3.60
N ALA A 250 -0.98 -6.77 4.13
CA ALA A 250 0.13 -5.95 3.64
C ALA A 250 1.50 -6.61 3.87
N ILE A 251 1.66 -7.44 4.90
CA ILE A 251 2.86 -8.27 5.13
C ILE A 251 2.88 -9.45 4.14
N ALA A 252 1.75 -10.12 3.90
CA ALA A 252 1.65 -11.25 2.96
C ALA A 252 1.83 -10.82 1.48
N ALA A 253 1.32 -9.64 1.11
CA ALA A 253 1.46 -9.07 -0.24
C ALA A 253 2.89 -8.56 -0.53
N ARG A 254 3.75 -8.44 0.49
CA ARG A 254 5.17 -8.01 0.37
C ARG A 254 6.15 -9.18 0.18
N GLY A 255 5.67 -10.40 -0.04
CA GLY A 255 6.51 -11.55 -0.43
C GLY A 255 6.87 -12.45 0.74
N GLY A 256 6.02 -13.43 1.01
CA GLY A 256 6.36 -14.60 1.79
C GLY A 256 5.72 -15.82 1.17
N GLU A 257 6.52 -16.71 0.57
CA GLU A 257 6.06 -18.04 0.20
C GLU A 257 5.38 -18.72 1.39
N GLN A 258 4.33 -19.48 1.09
CA GLN A 258 3.47 -20.21 2.04
C GLN A 258 4.19 -20.73 3.30
N LYS A 259 4.21 -19.91 4.33
CA LYS A 259 4.23 -20.34 5.72
C LYS A 259 3.13 -19.54 6.39
N GLY A 260 2.12 -20.25 6.88
CA GLY A 260 1.09 -19.65 7.73
C GLY A 260 1.71 -18.79 8.83
N LEU A 261 0.91 -17.86 9.35
CA LEU A 261 1.21 -16.95 10.45
C LEU A 261 2.32 -17.52 11.36
N SER A 262 3.42 -16.78 11.52
CA SER A 262 4.55 -17.28 12.31
C SER A 262 4.07 -17.71 13.69
N ALA A 263 4.63 -18.80 14.23
CA ALA A 263 4.20 -19.37 15.50
C ALA A 263 4.16 -18.31 16.62
N ASP A 264 5.11 -17.38 16.60
CA ASP A 264 5.20 -16.27 17.54
C ASP A 264 4.05 -15.25 17.39
N LEU A 265 3.52 -15.06 16.18
CA LEU A 265 2.40 -14.15 15.89
C LEU A 265 1.05 -14.80 16.20
N LEU A 266 0.93 -16.12 16.03
CA LEU A 266 -0.21 -16.90 16.51
C LEU A 266 -0.26 -16.91 18.04
N ASP A 267 0.89 -17.07 18.70
CA ASP A 267 0.99 -17.05 20.16
C ASP A 267 0.62 -15.66 20.72
N PHE A 268 1.03 -14.59 20.04
CA PHE A 268 0.64 -13.21 20.40
C PHE A 268 -0.87 -12.96 20.20
N ILE A 269 -1.45 -13.41 19.08
CA ILE A 269 -2.90 -13.28 18.83
C ILE A 269 -3.71 -14.10 19.84
N LEU A 270 -3.30 -15.34 20.13
CA LEU A 270 -3.95 -16.18 21.12
C LEU A 270 -3.82 -15.58 22.53
N HIS A 271 -2.68 -14.98 22.87
CA HIS A 271 -2.46 -14.31 24.15
C HIS A 271 -3.36 -13.08 24.34
N GLU A 272 -3.47 -12.21 23.33
CA GLU A 272 -4.31 -11.01 23.42
C GLU A 272 -5.82 -11.36 23.36
N VAL A 273 -6.21 -12.41 22.63
CA VAL A 273 -7.60 -12.91 22.62
C VAL A 273 -7.97 -13.54 23.96
N ASP A 274 -7.07 -14.29 24.60
CA ASP A 274 -7.31 -14.83 25.94
C ASP A 274 -7.34 -13.74 27.00
N LYS A 275 -6.50 -12.70 26.87
CA LYS A 275 -6.54 -11.52 27.75
C LYS A 275 -7.87 -10.76 27.63
N ALA A 276 -8.37 -10.55 26.42
CA ALA A 276 -9.69 -9.94 26.19
C ALA A 276 -10.85 -10.82 26.72
N ARG A 277 -10.69 -12.15 26.71
CA ARG A 277 -11.65 -13.09 27.32
C ARG A 277 -11.62 -13.07 28.85
N VAL A 278 -10.44 -12.91 29.45
CA VAL A 278 -10.29 -12.78 30.90
C VAL A 278 -10.83 -11.42 31.38
N GLU A 279 -10.58 -10.34 30.65
CA GLU A 279 -11.13 -9.01 30.97
C GLU A 279 -12.67 -8.93 30.84
N THR A 280 -13.26 -9.72 29.93
CA THR A 280 -14.72 -9.85 29.82
C THR A 280 -15.33 -10.80 30.85
N GLN A 281 -14.58 -11.79 31.37
CA GLN A 281 -15.03 -12.68 32.45
C GLN A 281 -14.88 -12.06 33.85
N ASP A 282 -13.86 -11.23 34.09
CA ASP A 282 -13.68 -10.52 35.36
C ASP A 282 -14.66 -9.32 35.50
N GLY A 283 -15.30 -8.91 34.40
CA GLY A 283 -16.36 -7.90 34.37
C GLY A 283 -17.75 -8.40 34.77
N GLU A 284 -17.98 -9.72 34.85
CA GLU A 284 -19.25 -10.33 35.27
C GLU A 284 -19.07 -11.20 36.53
N GLY A 285 -18.85 -10.54 37.68
CA GLY A 285 -19.01 -11.09 39.03
C GLY A 285 -19.98 -10.23 39.86
N PRO A 286 -20.79 -10.79 40.77
CA PRO A 286 -22.25 -10.69 40.71
C PRO A 286 -22.82 -9.46 41.45
N THR A 287 -23.51 -8.57 40.73
CA THR A 287 -24.54 -7.70 41.31
C THR A 287 -25.88 -8.43 41.31
N GLY A 288 -25.99 -9.44 42.19
CA GLY A 288 -27.17 -10.27 42.37
C GLY A 288 -27.63 -10.34 43.82
N ARG A 289 -28.68 -9.56 44.13
CA ARG A 289 -29.70 -9.76 45.19
C ARG A 289 -29.25 -9.73 46.66
N ARG A 290 -29.68 -8.69 47.40
CA ARG A 290 -30.97 -8.63 48.13
C ARG A 290 -31.15 -7.25 48.78
#